data_AF-A0A9W4UY95-F1
#
_entry.id   AF-A0A9W4UY95-F1
#
_cell.length_a   1.000
_cell.length_b   1.000
_cell.length_c   1.000
_cell.angle_alpha   90.00
_cell.angle_beta   90.00
_cell.angle_gamma   90.00
#
_symmetry.space_group_name_H-M   'P 1'
#
loop_
_entity.id
_entity.type
_entity.pdbx_description
1 polymer ?
#
loop_
_entity_poly.entity_id
_entity_poly.type
_entity_poly.pdbx_seq_one_letter_code
_entity_poly.pdbx_strand_id
1 'polypeptide(L)' 'MPVLRRGCKPQIGTTVETGQTFPETGYYSYAGHKGDHSEGCYVSPYAKGGMLFRKGRRAPDLISCSHAVRWKLDAIY' A
#
# COMPACT_ATOMS: atom_id res chain seq x y z
N MET A 1 -3.66 26.90 -13.33
CA MET A 1 -2.37 26.21 -13.60
C MET A 1 -2.13 25.19 -12.50
N PRO A 2 -2.36 23.87 -12.68
CA PRO A 2 -2.04 22.90 -11.64
C PRO A 2 -0.52 22.68 -11.61
N VAL A 3 0.07 22.86 -10.44
CA VAL A 3 1.50 22.70 -10.19
C VAL A 3 1.82 21.20 -10.25
N LEU A 4 2.38 20.73 -11.37
CA LEU A 4 3.06 19.45 -11.46
C LEU A 4 4.26 19.50 -10.50
N ARG A 5 4.08 18.98 -9.28
CA ARG A 5 5.19 18.81 -8.32
C ARG A 5 6.22 17.90 -8.98
N ARG A 6 7.43 18.43 -9.17
CA ARG A 6 8.61 17.70 -9.67
C ARG A 6 8.73 16.37 -8.93
N GLY A 7 8.67 15.28 -9.67
CA GLY A 7 8.49 13.94 -9.15
C GLY A 7 9.68 13.46 -8.32
N CYS A 8 9.48 13.28 -7.02
CA CYS A 8 10.18 12.20 -6.33
C CYS A 8 9.65 10.90 -6.94
N LYS A 9 10.50 10.19 -7.70
CA LYS A 9 10.18 8.81 -8.09
C LYS A 9 9.91 8.01 -6.81
N PRO A 10 8.82 7.24 -6.73
CA PRO A 10 8.58 6.34 -5.60
C PRO A 10 9.77 5.42 -5.44
N GLN A 11 10.26 5.29 -4.21
CA GLN A 11 11.40 4.42 -3.90
C GLN A 11 10.91 3.17 -3.17
N ILE A 12 11.70 2.11 -3.23
CA ILE A 12 11.48 0.94 -2.38
C ILE A 12 11.43 1.39 -0.92
N GLY A 13 10.46 0.88 -0.17
CA GLY A 13 10.12 1.33 1.17
C GLY A 13 9.03 2.39 1.26
N THR A 14 8.57 2.96 0.13
CA THR A 14 7.44 3.90 0.12
C THR A 14 6.19 3.23 0.67
N THR A 15 5.58 3.82 1.69
CA THR A 15 4.30 3.36 2.24
C THR A 15 3.12 4.12 1.64
N VAL A 16 2.08 3.39 1.29
CA VAL A 16 0.81 3.89 0.75
C VAL A 16 -0.30 3.48 1.70
N GLU A 17 -1.08 4.44 2.15
CA GLU A 17 -2.23 4.15 3.02
C GLU A 17 -3.44 3.71 2.19
N THR A 18 -4.30 2.88 2.79
CA THR A 18 -5.59 2.55 2.19
C THR A 18 -6.34 3.82 1.76
N GLY A 19 -6.90 3.77 0.56
CA GLY A 19 -7.61 4.87 -0.04
C GLY A 19 -6.72 5.84 -0.82
N GLN A 20 -5.39 5.82 -0.64
CA GLN A 20 -4.45 6.55 -1.49
C GLN A 20 -4.21 5.82 -2.82
N THR A 21 -3.64 6.52 -3.79
CA THR A 21 -3.29 5.95 -5.08
C THR A 21 -1.88 5.38 -5.06
N PHE A 22 -1.70 4.16 -5.56
CA PHE A 22 -0.37 3.57 -5.73
C PHE A 22 0.46 4.44 -6.68
N PRO A 23 1.62 4.93 -6.23
CA PRO A 23 2.40 5.89 -7.00
C PRO A 23 3.23 5.21 -8.11
N GLU A 24 3.48 3.90 -7.98
CA GLU A 24 4.17 3.09 -8.99
C GLU A 24 3.60 1.67 -9.10
N THR A 25 3.81 1.01 -10.24
CA THR A 25 3.50 -0.42 -10.40
C THR A 25 4.59 -1.25 -9.73
N GLY A 26 4.18 -2.19 -8.89
CA GLY A 26 5.14 -2.97 -8.12
C GLY A 26 4.51 -3.94 -7.14
N TYR A 27 5.35 -4.66 -6.42
CA TYR A 27 4.94 -5.51 -5.31
C TYR A 27 4.86 -4.66 -4.05
N TYR A 28 3.71 -4.72 -3.39
CA TYR A 28 3.52 -4.09 -2.09
C TYR A 28 3.15 -5.13 -1.04
N SER A 29 3.88 -5.16 0.07
CA SER A 29 3.53 -5.94 1.26
C SER A 29 2.76 -5.12 2.28
N TYR A 30 2.00 -5.82 3.10
CA TYR A 30 1.38 -5.27 4.29
C TYR A 30 2.46 -4.75 5.26
N ALA A 31 2.36 -3.48 5.64
CA ALA A 31 3.27 -2.81 6.55
C ALA A 31 2.69 -2.56 7.96
N GLY A 32 1.36 -2.61 8.09
CA GLY A 32 0.68 -2.37 9.37
C GLY A 32 -0.77 -1.91 9.20
N HIS A 33 -1.53 -1.92 10.28
CA HIS A 33 -2.83 -1.25 10.35
C HIS A 33 -2.66 0.26 10.50
N LYS A 34 -3.66 1.02 10.02
CA LYS A 34 -3.75 2.45 10.29
C LYS A 34 -4.52 2.64 11.61
N GLY A 35 -3.81 3.12 12.63
CA GLY A 35 -4.34 3.30 13.99
C GLY A 35 -4.23 2.03 14.85
N ASP A 36 -4.84 2.07 16.05
CA ASP A 36 -4.71 1.01 17.06
C ASP A 36 -5.63 -0.20 16.84
N HIS A 37 -6.40 -0.22 15.74
CA HIS A 37 -7.33 -1.30 15.38
C HIS A 37 -6.59 -2.51 14.76
N SER A 38 -5.65 -3.08 15.50
CA SER A 38 -4.85 -4.24 15.05
C SER A 38 -5.15 -5.54 15.80
N GLU A 39 -5.83 -5.45 16.95
CA GLU A 39 -6.15 -6.63 17.76
C GLU A 39 -7.11 -7.57 17.03
N GLY A 40 -6.78 -8.86 17.01
CA GLY A 40 -7.59 -9.91 16.38
C GLY A 40 -7.60 -9.91 14.84
N CYS A 41 -6.82 -9.06 14.18
CA CYS A 41 -6.84 -8.97 12.71
C CYS A 41 -6.05 -10.08 12.03
N TYR A 42 -6.73 -10.90 11.23
CA TYR A 42 -6.07 -11.86 10.37
C TYR A 42 -5.43 -11.16 9.17
N VAL A 43 -4.11 -11.25 9.03
CA VAL A 43 -3.39 -10.78 7.85
C VAL A 43 -3.01 -11.99 7.01
N SER A 44 -3.58 -12.09 5.80
CA SER A 44 -3.28 -13.16 4.86
C SER A 44 -1.77 -13.26 4.58
N PRO A 45 -1.18 -14.47 4.53
CA PRO A 45 0.21 -14.67 4.14
C PRO A 45 0.56 -14.01 2.80
N TYR A 46 -0.38 -13.97 1.87
CA TYR A 46 -0.22 -13.30 0.57
C TYR A 46 -0.01 -11.79 0.70
N ALA A 47 -0.73 -11.14 1.63
CA ALA A 47 -0.57 -9.71 1.88
C ALA A 47 0.80 -9.43 2.53
N LYS A 48 1.31 -10.34 3.37
CA LYS A 48 2.66 -10.25 3.93
C LYS A 48 3.76 -10.52 2.89
N GLY A 49 3.51 -11.46 1.98
CA GLY A 49 4.46 -11.88 0.93
C GLY A 49 4.61 -10.90 -0.23
N GLY A 50 3.79 -9.85 -0.28
CA GLY A 50 3.80 -8.86 -1.34
C GLY A 50 2.81 -9.20 -2.45
N MET A 51 1.97 -8.23 -2.80
CA MET A 51 0.98 -8.35 -3.87
C MET A 51 1.28 -7.33 -4.98
N LEU A 52 1.11 -7.75 -6.23
CA LEU A 52 1.31 -6.87 -7.37
C LEU A 52 0.16 -5.85 -7.46
N PHE A 53 0.48 -4.56 -7.34
CA PHE A 53 -0.45 -3.46 -7.58
C PHE A 53 0.02 -2.57 -8.71
N ARG A 54 -0.94 -2.05 -9.47
CA ARG A 54 -0.69 -1.15 -10.60
C ARG A 54 -0.71 0.30 -10.15
N LYS A 55 0.19 1.10 -10.72
CA LYS A 55 0.16 2.56 -10.61
C LYS A 55 -1.23 3.10 -10.92
N GLY A 56 -1.67 4.09 -10.16
CA GLY A 56 -2.97 4.71 -10.38
C GLY A 56 -4.15 3.97 -9.74
N ARG A 57 -3.99 2.71 -9.31
CA ARG A 57 -5.04 2.03 -8.51
C ARG A 57 -5.09 2.58 -7.09
N ARG A 58 -6.28 2.57 -6.53
CA ARG A 58 -6.50 2.87 -5.12
C ARG A 58 -6.03 1.70 -4.26
N ALA A 59 -5.26 1.99 -3.22
CA ALA A 59 -4.82 1.02 -2.24
C ALA A 59 -6.04 0.45 -1.50
N PRO A 60 -6.24 -0.89 -1.55
CA PRO A 60 -7.40 -1.51 -0.94
C PRO A 60 -7.28 -1.56 0.58
N ASP A 61 -8.41 -1.77 1.25
CA ASP A 61 -8.45 -2.28 2.61
C ASP A 61 -7.91 -3.70 2.65
N LEU A 62 -7.52 -4.15 3.85
CA LEU A 62 -7.14 -5.55 4.02
C LEU A 62 -8.40 -6.41 3.86
N ILE A 63 -8.46 -7.21 2.79
CA ILE A 63 -9.66 -8.00 2.40
C ILE A 63 -10.20 -8.84 3.57
N SER A 64 -9.34 -9.32 4.45
CA SER A 64 -9.69 -10.21 5.56
C SER A 64 -10.34 -9.53 6.76
N CYS A 65 -10.08 -8.24 7.01
CA CYS A 65 -10.64 -7.54 8.20
C CYS A 65 -11.27 -6.18 7.86
N SER A 66 -11.28 -5.77 6.59
CA SER A 66 -11.81 -4.49 6.11
C SER A 66 -11.24 -3.25 6.81
N HIS A 67 -10.09 -3.38 7.48
CA HIS A 67 -9.44 -2.26 8.13
C HIS A 67 -8.53 -1.50 7.16
N ALA A 68 -8.39 -0.20 7.43
CA ALA A 68 -7.41 0.63 6.78
C ALA A 68 -6.01 0.14 7.17
N VAL A 69 -5.16 -0.06 6.17
CA VAL A 69 -3.80 -0.57 6.33
C VAL A 69 -2.80 0.29 5.56
N ARG A 70 -1.53 0.00 5.79
CA ARG A 70 -0.41 0.57 5.05
C ARG A 70 0.21 -0.53 4.19
N TRP A 71 0.45 -0.20 2.93
CA TRP A 71 1.11 -1.04 1.94
C TRP A 71 2.50 -0.47 1.67
N LYS A 72 3.56 -1.25 1.85
CA LYS A 72 4.94 -0.84 1.58
C LYS A 72 5.37 -1.37 0.22
N LEU A 73 5.93 -0.51 -0.63
CA LEU A 73 6.52 -0.91 -1.91
C LEU A 73 7.82 -1.69 -1.66
N ASP A 74 7.87 -2.96 -2.03
CA ASP A 74 9.04 -3.83 -1.85
C ASP A 74 9.83 -4.01 -3.15
N ALA A 75 9.16 -3.98 -4.31
CA ALA A 75 9.81 -4.05 -5.61
C ALA A 75 9.04 -3.26 -6.67
N ILE A 76 9.75 -2.57 -7.56
CA ILE A 76 9.18 -1.90 -8.74
C ILE A 76 9.26 -2.89 -9.90
N TYR A 77 8.18 -2.94 -10.70
CA TYR A 77 8.10 -3.76 -11.92
C TYR A 77 8.49 -2.94 -13.16
#